data_AF-A0A527G0T7-F1
#
_entry.id   AF-A0A527G0T7-F1
#
_cell.length_a   1.000
_cell.length_b   1.000
_cell.length_c   1.000
_cell.angle_alpha   90.00
_cell.angle_beta   90.00
_cell.angle_gamma   90.00
#
_symmetry.space_group_name_H-M   'P 1'
#
loop_
_entity.id
_entity.type
_entity.pdbx_description
1 polymer ?
#
loop_
_entity_poly.entity_id
_entity_poly.type
_entity_poly.pdbx_seq_one_letter_code
_entity_poly.pdbx_strand_id
1 'polypeptide(L)' 'NDGMKPEDGALKAITANKSRLDAWLAGVTTFDGQPGLAAVKEKLGL' A
#
# COMPACT_ATOMS: atom_id res chain seq x y z
N ASN A 1 -13.99 12.46 -16.75
CA ASN A 1 -13.64 11.03 -16.65
C ASN A 1 -12.19 11.01 -16.24
N ASP A 2 -11.92 11.14 -14.94
CA ASP A 2 -10.59 11.55 -14.46
C ASP A 2 -9.48 10.54 -14.66
N GLY A 3 -9.68 9.48 -15.47
CA GLY A 3 -8.60 8.67 -16.06
C GLY A 3 -7.63 8.05 -15.06
N MET A 4 -7.90 8.20 -13.76
CA MET A 4 -7.07 7.77 -12.67
C MET A 4 -7.33 6.30 -12.54
N LYS A 5 -6.26 5.54 -12.73
CA LYS A 5 -6.33 4.10 -12.54
C LYS A 5 -6.79 3.88 -11.10
N PRO A 6 -7.65 2.88 -10.84
CA PRO A 6 -8.07 2.53 -9.48
C PRO A 6 -6.86 2.32 -8.54
N GLU A 7 -5.71 1.97 -9.12
CA GLU A 7 -4.38 1.91 -8.53
C GLU A 7 -3.96 3.23 -7.84
N ASP A 8 -4.11 4.38 -8.51
CA ASP A 8 -3.75 5.70 -7.99
C ASP A 8 -4.70 6.16 -6.87
N GLY A 9 -5.99 5.87 -7.01
CA GLY A 9 -7.00 6.15 -5.99
C GLY A 9 -6.74 5.35 -4.70
N ALA A 10 -6.42 4.07 -4.86
CA ALA A 10 -5.98 3.23 -3.75
C ALA A 10 -4.69 3.78 -3.13
N LEU A 11 -3.71 4.21 -3.93
CA LEU A 11 -2.48 4.84 -3.43
C LEU A 11 -2.74 6.04 -2.53
N LYS A 12 -3.59 6.94 -3.00
CA LYS A 12 -3.92 8.18 -2.29
C LYS A 12 -4.67 7.86 -1.01
N ALA A 13 -5.62 6.93 -1.07
CA ALA A 13 -6.37 6.48 0.10
C ALA A 13 -5.46 5.81 1.14
N ILE A 14 -4.51 4.98 0.70
CA ILE A 14 -3.51 4.29 1.52
C ILE A 14 -2.54 5.30 2.15
N THR A 15 -2.02 6.24 1.36
CA THR A 15 -1.09 7.28 1.83
C THR A 15 -1.76 8.20 2.84
N ALA A 16 -3.04 8.53 2.63
CA ALA A 16 -3.84 9.32 3.58
C ALA A 16 -4.23 8.53 4.84
N ASN A 17 -4.29 7.20 4.78
CA ASN A 17 -4.71 6.33 5.88
C ASN A 17 -3.64 5.28 6.24
N LYS A 18 -2.42 5.72 6.57
CA LYS A 18 -1.30 4.83 6.94
C LYS A 18 -1.66 3.83 8.04
N SER A 19 -2.36 4.26 9.09
CA SER A 19 -2.74 3.37 10.20
C SER A 19 -3.70 2.25 9.78
N ARG A 20 -4.53 2.48 8.76
CA ARG A 20 -5.44 1.46 8.20
C ARG A 20 -4.66 0.46 7.35
N LEU A 21 -3.66 0.96 6.61
CA LEU A 21 -2.71 0.12 5.89
C LEU A 21 -1.89 -0.75 6.85
N ASP A 22 -1.39 -0.17 7.95
CA ASP A 22 -0.68 -0.90 9.01
C ASP A 22 -1.53 -2.04 9.58
N ALA A 23 -2.82 -1.81 9.83
CA ALA A 23 -3.72 -2.88 10.25
C ALA A 23 -4.00 -3.93 9.16
N TRP A 24 -4.10 -3.52 7.89
CA TRP A 24 -4.41 -4.43 6.78
C TRP A 24 -3.22 -5.32 6.39
N LEU A 25 -2.02 -4.78 6.48
CA LEU A 25 -0.76 -5.47 6.20
C LEU A 25 -0.11 -6.02 7.49
N ALA A 26 -0.77 -5.91 8.64
CA ALA A 26 -0.31 -6.54 9.88
C ALA A 26 -0.29 -8.06 9.72
N GLY A 27 0.90 -8.65 9.72
CA GLY A 27 1.09 -10.08 9.49
C GLY A 27 1.05 -10.52 8.03
N VAL A 28 0.94 -9.57 7.09
CA VAL A 28 1.04 -9.87 5.65
C VAL A 28 2.50 -9.79 5.23
N THR A 29 3.00 -10.89 4.70
CA THR A 29 4.32 -10.97 4.08
C THR A 29 4.21 -10.92 2.55
N THR A 30 5.26 -10.44 1.90
CA THR A 30 5.43 -10.61 0.46
C THR A 30 5.57 -12.09 0.13
N PHE A 31 5.48 -12.40 -1.17
CA PHE A 31 5.71 -13.75 -1.67
C PHE A 31 7.06 -14.32 -1.19
N ASP A 32 8.06 -13.46 -1.06
CA ASP A 32 9.42 -13.78 -0.59
C ASP A 32 9.56 -13.81 0.95
N GLY A 33 8.48 -13.62 1.70
CA GLY A 33 8.48 -13.66 3.17
C GLY A 33 8.91 -12.35 3.85
N GLN A 34 9.07 -11.25 3.11
CA GLN A 34 9.41 -9.95 3.67
C GLN A 34 8.17 -9.20 4.17
N PRO A 35 8.30 -8.17 5.02
CA PRO A 35 7.14 -7.38 5.46
C PRO A 35 6.43 -6.73 4.27
N GLY A 36 5.17 -7.09 4.03
CA GLY A 36 4.39 -6.59 2.88
C GLY A 36 4.25 -5.06 2.90
N LEU A 37 4.24 -4.48 4.10
CA LEU A 37 4.15 -3.04 4.31
C LEU A 37 5.39 -2.28 3.85
N ALA A 38 6.57 -2.85 4.06
CA ALA A 38 7.82 -2.28 3.59
C ALA A 38 7.88 -2.34 2.05
N ALA A 39 7.52 -3.49 1.47
CA ALA A 39 7.50 -3.68 0.03
C ALA A 39 6.51 -2.75 -0.68
N VAL A 40 5.33 -2.52 -0.08
CA VAL A 40 4.37 -1.54 -0.59
C VAL A 40 4.98 -0.13 -0.51
N LYS A 41 5.49 0.32 0.65
CA LYS A 41 6.12 1.64 0.75
C LYS A 41 7.23 1.85 -0.29
N GLU A 42 8.08 0.83 -0.47
CA GLU A 42 9.15 0.84 -1.47
C GLU A 42 8.61 0.94 -2.91
N LYS A 43 7.60 0.13 -3.27
CA LYS A 43 6.90 0.21 -4.56
C LYS A 43 6.24 1.56 -4.81
N LEU A 44 5.81 2.23 -3.74
CA LEU A 44 5.12 3.52 -3.78
C LEU A 44 6.09 4.71 -3.75
N GLY A 45 7.39 4.47 -3.57
CA GLY A 45 8.40 5.52 -3.45
C GLY A 45 8.21 6.41 -2.21
N LEU A 46 7.62 5.85 -1.14
CA LEU A 46 7.41 6.48 0.16
C LEU A 46 8.52 6.08 1.15
#